data_AF-A0A9K3DSC2-F1
#
_entry.id   AF-A0A9K3DSC2-F1
#
_cell.length_a   1.000
_cell.length_b   1.000
_cell.length_c   1.000
_cell.angle_alpha   90.00
_cell.angle_beta   90.00
_cell.angle_gamma   90.00
#
_symmetry.space_group_name_H-M   'P 1'
#
loop_
_entity.id
_entity.type
_entity.pdbx_description
1 polymer ?
#
loop_
_entity_poly.entity_id
_entity_poly.type
_entity_poly.pdbx_seq_one_letter_code
_entity_poly.pdbx_strand_id
1 'polypeptide(L)'
;MDVKTSQPTTVHPSKPPFTDDHILPLSHLDTDRNMNVPFRYVRAYAATNHHHPPTDPFDVITAALSTALVKYYPYTGSLHRRDSDGRFELHCTVGSGVPVIPATVDFPLSSVNYLDDAEEEFIEQLVPNPDQDTLLKNLLILQVRLLNGILVILYMLLVLIYHAPPLYNLYVLNETSCD
;
A
#
# COMPACT_ATOMS: atom_id res chain seq x y z
N MET A 1 17.54 16.53 1.38
CA MET A 1 17.47 15.16 1.89
C MET A 1 16.92 14.35 0.75
N ASP A 2 17.68 13.41 0.20
CA ASP A 2 17.27 12.74 -1.04
C ASP A 2 16.83 11.31 -0.75
N VAL A 3 15.69 10.95 -1.30
CA VAL A 3 15.08 9.64 -1.14
C VAL A 3 15.35 8.82 -2.40
N LYS A 4 16.00 7.66 -2.24
CA LYS A 4 16.36 6.80 -3.37
C LYS A 4 15.37 5.63 -3.46
N THR A 5 14.60 5.60 -4.53
CA THR A 5 13.70 4.48 -4.86
C THR A 5 14.33 3.52 -5.83
N SER A 6 14.13 2.22 -5.58
CA SER A 6 14.50 1.15 -6.51
C SER A 6 13.30 0.75 -7.38
N GLN A 7 13.53 -0.12 -8.38
CA GLN A 7 12.46 -0.64 -9.23
C GLN A 7 11.38 -1.35 -8.39
N PRO A 8 10.08 -1.10 -8.64
CA PRO A 8 9.00 -1.80 -7.94
C PRO A 8 9.04 -3.31 -8.17
N THR A 9 8.76 -4.07 -7.12
CA THR A 9 8.49 -5.52 -7.19
C THR A 9 6.99 -5.75 -7.10
N THR A 10 6.43 -6.62 -7.94
CA THR A 10 5.01 -6.97 -7.85
C THR A 10 4.81 -8.10 -6.86
N VAL A 11 3.97 -7.87 -5.84
CA VAL A 11 3.55 -8.89 -4.87
C VAL A 11 2.19 -9.45 -5.29
N HIS A 12 2.15 -10.76 -5.49
CA HIS A 12 0.93 -11.48 -5.87
C HIS A 12 0.28 -12.14 -4.64
N PRO A 13 -1.04 -12.40 -4.68
CA PRO A 13 -1.69 -13.26 -3.69
C PRO A 13 -0.98 -14.62 -3.56
N SER A 14 -0.80 -15.12 -2.34
CA SER A 14 -0.08 -16.38 -2.09
C SER A 14 -0.80 -17.61 -2.64
N LYS A 15 -2.11 -17.48 -2.89
CA LYS A 15 -2.97 -18.44 -3.56
C LYS A 15 -3.93 -17.70 -4.48
N PRO A 16 -4.33 -18.28 -5.63
CA PRO A 16 -5.33 -17.67 -6.50
C PRO A 16 -6.63 -17.40 -5.73
N PRO A 17 -7.08 -16.13 -5.63
CA PRO A 17 -8.29 -15.80 -4.90
C PRO A 17 -9.57 -16.07 -5.70
N PHE A 18 -9.45 -16.15 -7.03
CA PHE A 18 -10.53 -16.44 -7.98
C PHE A 18 -9.92 -17.05 -9.26
N THR A 19 -10.75 -17.70 -10.07
CA THR A 19 -10.33 -18.41 -11.30
C THR A 19 -10.56 -17.64 -12.59
N ASP A 20 -11.47 -16.66 -12.56
CA ASP A 20 -11.91 -15.94 -13.75
C ASP A 20 -12.00 -14.44 -13.45
N ASP A 21 -11.64 -13.64 -14.46
CA ASP A 21 -11.77 -12.20 -14.41
C ASP A 21 -13.22 -11.80 -14.10
N HIS A 22 -13.39 -10.81 -13.24
CA HIS A 22 -14.70 -10.32 -12.88
C HIS A 22 -14.67 -8.85 -12.48
N ILE A 23 -15.84 -8.23 -12.52
CA ILE A 23 -16.02 -6.84 -12.13
C ILE A 23 -16.73 -6.82 -10.78
N LEU A 24 -16.16 -6.08 -9.83
CA LEU A 24 -16.82 -5.78 -8.57
C LEU A 24 -17.59 -4.45 -8.72
N PRO A 25 -18.92 -4.47 -8.55
CA PRO A 25 -19.71 -3.26 -8.63
C PRO A 25 -19.37 -2.34 -7.46
N LEU A 26 -19.16 -1.07 -7.76
CA LEU A 26 -18.91 -0.02 -6.77
C LEU A 26 -20.24 0.59 -6.29
N SER A 27 -20.33 0.91 -5.01
CA SER A 27 -21.51 1.56 -4.44
C SER A 27 -21.66 3.00 -4.94
N HIS A 28 -22.80 3.65 -4.65
CA HIS A 28 -22.97 5.06 -5.01
C HIS A 28 -21.92 5.96 -4.34
N LEU A 29 -21.56 5.67 -3.09
CA LEU A 29 -20.53 6.41 -2.35
C LEU A 29 -19.15 6.24 -2.98
N ASP A 30 -18.81 5.03 -3.41
CA ASP A 30 -17.51 4.72 -4.03
C ASP A 30 -17.34 5.40 -5.40
N THR A 31 -18.44 5.73 -6.07
CA THR A 31 -18.45 6.42 -7.37
C THR A 31 -18.72 7.92 -7.27
N ASP A 32 -18.82 8.48 -6.07
CA ASP A 32 -18.98 9.92 -5.88
C ASP A 32 -17.71 10.64 -6.36
N ARG A 33 -17.89 11.55 -7.31
CA ARG A 33 -16.79 12.30 -7.93
C ARG A 33 -16.05 13.18 -6.92
N ASN A 34 -16.72 13.62 -5.85
CA ASN A 34 -16.11 14.41 -4.79
C ASN A 34 -15.20 13.57 -3.87
N MET A 35 -15.34 12.24 -3.92
CA MET A 35 -14.57 11.30 -3.11
C MET A 35 -13.41 10.66 -3.89
N ASN A 36 -13.19 11.07 -5.15
CA ASN A 36 -12.08 10.62 -5.98
C ASN A 36 -10.78 11.38 -5.64
N VAL A 37 -10.35 11.29 -4.38
CA VAL A 37 -9.13 11.94 -3.87
C VAL A 37 -8.16 10.86 -3.42
N PRO A 38 -6.89 10.88 -3.87
CA PRO A 38 -5.93 9.90 -3.44
C PRO A 38 -5.55 10.06 -1.97
N PHE A 39 -5.72 9.00 -1.17
CA PHE A 39 -5.30 8.99 0.21
C PHE A 39 -3.86 8.52 0.37
N ARG A 40 -3.05 9.32 1.05
CA ARG A 40 -1.61 9.15 1.24
C ARG A 40 -1.34 9.00 2.73
N TYR A 41 -0.57 7.99 3.11
CA TYR A 41 -0.35 7.72 4.52
C TYR A 41 1.10 7.32 4.79
N VAL A 42 1.65 7.84 5.89
CA VAL A 42 3.00 7.55 6.35
C VAL A 42 2.92 6.94 7.74
N ARG A 43 3.67 5.86 7.94
CA ARG A 43 3.89 5.31 9.28
C ARG A 43 5.34 4.90 9.48
N ALA A 44 5.94 5.43 10.54
CA ALA A 44 7.25 5.02 11.00
C ALA A 44 7.13 4.06 12.19
N TYR A 45 8.01 3.08 12.24
CA TYR A 45 8.16 2.14 13.34
C TYR A 45 9.61 2.15 13.82
N ALA A 46 9.82 2.55 15.08
CA ALA A 46 11.12 2.46 15.70
C ALA A 46 11.49 0.99 15.96
N ALA A 47 12.70 0.57 15.59
CA ALA A 47 13.21 -0.71 16.06
C ALA A 47 13.44 -0.65 17.56
N THR A 48 12.89 -1.64 18.26
CA THR A 48 13.07 -1.82 19.71
C THR A 48 14.37 -2.54 20.05
N ASN A 49 15.06 -3.15 19.06
CA ASN A 49 16.28 -3.92 19.25
C ASN A 49 17.40 -3.42 18.33
N HIS A 50 18.58 -3.13 18.90
CA HIS A 50 19.80 -2.78 18.16
C HIS A 50 20.45 -3.97 17.42
N HIS A 51 19.87 -5.17 17.55
CA HIS A 51 20.32 -6.33 16.80
C HIS A 51 19.61 -6.35 15.45
N HIS A 52 20.39 -6.57 14.38
CA HIS A 52 19.86 -6.77 13.05
C HIS A 52 18.79 -7.88 13.14
N PRO A 53 17.53 -7.62 12.74
CA PRO A 53 16.55 -8.68 12.69
C PRO A 53 17.10 -9.79 11.78
N PRO A 54 16.90 -11.08 12.11
CA PRO A 54 17.40 -12.19 11.30
C PRO A 54 16.76 -12.25 9.90
N THR A 55 15.78 -11.39 9.61
CA THR A 55 15.01 -11.34 8.37
C THR A 55 14.84 -9.90 7.94
N ASP A 56 14.99 -9.66 6.64
CA ASP A 56 14.75 -8.35 6.04
C ASP A 56 13.27 -7.96 6.21
N PRO A 57 12.95 -6.80 6.83
CA PRO A 57 11.58 -6.34 6.95
C PRO A 57 10.83 -6.21 5.61
N PHE A 58 11.53 -5.94 4.51
CA PHE A 58 10.93 -5.97 3.17
C PHE A 58 10.35 -7.34 2.85
N ASP A 59 11.09 -8.42 3.13
CA ASP A 59 10.64 -9.80 2.91
C ASP A 59 9.45 -10.14 3.82
N VAL A 60 9.49 -9.72 5.09
CA VAL A 60 8.39 -9.96 6.04
C VAL A 60 7.11 -9.27 5.57
N ILE A 61 7.19 -8.00 5.17
CA ILE A 61 6.04 -7.23 4.70
C ILE A 61 5.48 -7.82 3.40
N THR A 62 6.32 -8.12 2.43
CA THR A 62 5.87 -8.66 1.14
C THR A 62 5.24 -10.05 1.29
N ALA A 63 5.77 -10.90 2.17
CA ALA A 63 5.16 -12.20 2.50
C ALA A 63 3.81 -12.06 3.20
N ALA A 64 3.71 -11.14 4.18
CA ALA A 64 2.45 -10.85 4.87
C ALA A 64 1.40 -10.28 3.90
N LEU A 65 1.79 -9.33 3.05
CA LEU A 65 0.94 -8.75 2.01
C LEU A 65 0.45 -9.84 1.05
N SER A 66 1.33 -10.70 0.55
CA SER A 66 0.98 -11.82 -0.34
C SER A 66 -0.09 -12.72 0.29
N THR A 67 0.05 -13.05 1.57
CA THR A 67 -0.94 -13.86 2.29
C THR A 67 -2.27 -13.14 2.44
N ALA A 68 -2.23 -11.85 2.78
CA ALA A 68 -3.44 -11.08 3.02
C ALA A 68 -4.23 -10.77 1.74
N LEU A 69 -3.54 -10.58 0.60
CA LEU A 69 -4.14 -10.35 -0.71
C LEU A 69 -5.02 -11.52 -1.19
N VAL A 70 -4.96 -12.71 -0.58
CA VAL A 70 -5.93 -13.78 -0.87
C VAL A 70 -7.35 -13.34 -0.48
N LYS A 71 -7.50 -12.72 0.69
CA LYS A 71 -8.79 -12.21 1.18
C LYS A 71 -9.09 -10.81 0.66
N TYR A 72 -8.05 -10.00 0.49
CA TYR A 72 -8.14 -8.62 0.05
C TYR A 72 -7.72 -8.43 -1.41
N TYR A 73 -8.03 -9.42 -2.25
CA TYR A 73 -7.72 -9.39 -3.67
C TYR A 73 -8.28 -8.18 -4.43
N PRO A 74 -9.37 -7.48 -4.01
CA PRO A 74 -9.80 -6.28 -4.70
C PRO A 74 -8.70 -5.22 -4.85
N TYR A 75 -7.70 -5.20 -3.94
CA TYR A 75 -6.55 -4.29 -4.03
C TYR A 75 -5.57 -4.60 -5.17
N THR A 76 -5.65 -5.79 -5.79
CA THR A 76 -4.87 -6.10 -6.99
C THR A 76 -5.56 -5.64 -8.27
N GLY A 77 -6.79 -5.15 -8.18
CA GLY A 77 -7.58 -4.72 -9.32
C GLY A 77 -7.25 -3.31 -9.83
N SER A 78 -7.95 -2.93 -10.89
CA SER A 78 -7.83 -1.63 -11.54
C SER A 78 -9.19 -0.97 -11.72
N LEU A 79 -9.23 0.36 -11.68
CA LEU A 79 -10.43 1.14 -11.89
C LEU A 79 -10.57 1.57 -13.34
N HIS A 80 -11.75 1.30 -13.90
CA HIS A 80 -12.12 1.70 -15.26
C HIS A 80 -13.38 2.54 -15.21
N ARG A 81 -13.48 3.53 -16.12
CA ARG A 81 -14.71 4.27 -16.29
C ARG A 81 -15.60 3.52 -17.27
N ARG A 82 -16.85 3.29 -16.87
CA ARG A 82 -17.87 2.73 -17.75
C ARG A 82 -18.27 3.74 -18.81
N ASP A 83 -18.33 3.32 -20.07
CA ASP A 83 -18.70 4.21 -21.18
C ASP A 83 -20.13 4.77 -21.08
N SER A 84 -21.05 4.02 -20.47
CA SER A 84 -22.48 4.40 -20.46
C SER A 84 -22.82 5.58 -19.54
N ASP A 85 -22.14 5.72 -18.41
CA ASP A 85 -22.45 6.72 -17.37
C ASP A 85 -21.21 7.38 -16.73
N GLY A 86 -20.00 6.96 -17.14
CA GLY A 86 -18.72 7.47 -16.64
C GLY A 86 -18.42 7.09 -15.19
N ARG A 87 -19.21 6.19 -14.57
CA ARG A 87 -18.97 5.68 -13.22
C ARG A 87 -17.79 4.72 -13.22
N PHE A 88 -17.12 4.61 -12.08
CA PHE A 88 -16.02 3.67 -11.93
C PHE A 88 -16.51 2.25 -11.68
N GLU A 89 -15.73 1.30 -12.19
CA GLU A 89 -15.87 -0.13 -11.98
C GLU A 89 -14.51 -0.70 -11.56
N LEU A 90 -14.51 -1.63 -10.61
CA LEU A 90 -13.31 -2.35 -10.23
C LEU A 90 -13.18 -3.63 -11.04
N HIS A 91 -12.15 -3.72 -11.87
CA HIS A 91 -11.81 -4.88 -12.65
C HIS A 91 -10.77 -5.71 -11.90
N CYS A 92 -11.15 -6.94 -11.54
CA CYS A 92 -10.29 -7.92 -10.91
C CYS A 92 -9.84 -8.93 -11.96
N THR A 93 -8.55 -8.92 -12.29
CA THR A 93 -7.93 -9.81 -13.29
C THR A 93 -7.10 -10.89 -12.61
N VAL A 94 -7.19 -12.11 -13.13
CA VAL A 94 -6.46 -13.27 -12.61
C VAL A 94 -4.96 -13.01 -12.74
N GLY A 95 -4.21 -13.27 -11.66
CA GLY A 95 -2.76 -13.10 -11.65
C GLY A 95 -2.29 -11.67 -11.37
N SER A 96 -3.19 -10.69 -11.23
CA SER A 96 -2.82 -9.34 -10.83
C SER A 96 -2.20 -9.30 -9.43
N GLY A 97 -1.35 -8.30 -9.19
CA GLY A 97 -0.65 -8.09 -7.93
C GLY A 97 -0.52 -6.61 -7.58
N VAL A 98 0.14 -6.34 -6.47
CA VAL A 98 0.35 -5.00 -5.92
C VAL A 98 1.82 -4.60 -6.10
N PRO A 99 2.13 -3.44 -6.68
CA PRO A 99 3.48 -2.93 -6.71
C PRO A 99 3.96 -2.54 -5.30
N VAL A 100 5.14 -3.05 -4.94
CA VAL A 100 5.87 -2.72 -3.71
C VAL A 100 7.22 -2.14 -4.07
N ILE A 101 7.48 -0.91 -3.65
CA ILE A 101 8.68 -0.14 -3.98
C ILE A 101 9.67 -0.24 -2.81
N PRO A 102 10.79 -0.97 -2.97
CA PRO A 102 11.88 -0.92 -1.99
C PRO A 102 12.60 0.41 -2.11
N ALA A 103 13.00 0.97 -0.98
CA ALA A 103 13.74 2.20 -1.00
C ALA A 103 14.54 2.50 0.26
N THR A 104 15.49 3.42 0.10
CA THR A 104 16.48 3.74 1.11
C THR A 104 16.62 5.25 1.25
N VAL A 105 17.05 5.65 2.44
CA VAL A 105 17.24 7.03 2.83
C VAL A 105 18.48 7.11 3.72
N ASP A 106 19.39 8.02 3.38
CA ASP A 106 20.73 8.09 3.97
C ASP A 106 20.79 9.01 5.21
N PHE A 107 19.74 9.07 6.04
CA PHE A 107 19.74 9.82 7.31
C PHE A 107 18.91 9.11 8.41
N PRO A 108 19.26 9.26 9.70
CA PRO A 108 18.54 8.59 10.78
C PRO A 108 17.19 9.27 11.06
N LEU A 109 16.15 8.50 11.40
CA LEU A 109 14.81 9.06 11.71
C LEU A 109 14.82 10.02 12.93
N SER A 110 15.78 9.87 13.84
CA SER A 110 15.98 10.81 14.95
C SER A 110 16.33 12.22 14.48
N SER A 111 16.92 12.37 13.29
CA SER A 111 17.19 13.70 12.70
C SER A 111 15.91 14.43 12.25
N VAL A 112 14.79 13.72 12.15
CA VAL A 112 13.46 14.25 11.81
C VAL A 112 12.44 13.96 12.91
N ASN A 113 12.92 13.87 14.16
CA ASN A 113 12.12 13.62 15.36
C ASN A 113 11.08 12.51 15.23
N TYR A 114 11.45 11.37 14.61
CA TYR A 114 10.51 10.24 14.45
C TYR A 114 9.21 10.57 13.69
N LEU A 115 9.21 11.67 12.91
CA LEU A 115 8.07 12.26 12.22
C LEU A 115 7.03 12.93 13.14
N ASP A 116 7.29 13.07 14.44
CA ASP A 116 6.35 13.71 15.38
C ASP A 116 6.16 15.21 15.08
N ASP A 117 7.21 15.88 14.57
CA ASP A 117 7.21 17.30 14.19
C ASP A 117 7.81 17.54 12.78
N ALA A 118 7.69 16.55 11.89
CA ALA A 118 8.25 16.64 10.55
C ALA A 118 7.51 17.68 9.68
N GLU A 119 8.26 18.46 8.90
CA GLU A 119 7.70 19.41 7.93
C GLU A 119 6.87 18.67 6.86
N GLU A 120 5.73 19.24 6.47
CA GLU A 120 4.81 18.63 5.51
C GLU A 120 5.49 18.32 4.18
N GLU A 121 6.28 19.26 3.64
CA GLU A 121 7.04 19.10 2.39
C GLU A 121 8.01 17.91 2.45
N PHE A 122 8.52 17.61 3.64
CA PHE A 122 9.39 16.46 3.85
C PHE A 122 8.59 15.16 3.90
N ILE A 123 7.45 15.11 4.60
CA ILE A 123 6.53 13.95 4.60
C ILE A 123 6.07 13.62 3.17
N GLU A 124 5.79 14.64 2.38
CA GLU A 124 5.40 14.52 0.98
C GLU A 124 6.46 13.84 0.11
N GLN A 125 7.74 14.06 0.39
CA GLN A 125 8.85 13.36 -0.29
C GLN A 125 8.98 11.89 0.14
N LEU A 126 8.42 11.54 1.30
CA LEU A 126 8.48 10.17 1.79
C LEU A 126 7.44 9.28 1.12
N VAL A 127 6.31 9.80 0.64
CA VAL A 127 5.27 8.99 -0.03
C VAL A 127 5.46 8.93 -1.56
N PRO A 128 5.04 7.84 -2.23
CA PRO A 128 4.95 7.85 -3.70
C PRO A 128 4.00 8.95 -4.18
N ASN A 129 4.22 9.60 -5.32
CA ASN A 129 3.22 10.52 -5.89
C ASN A 129 2.93 10.14 -7.35
N PRO A 130 2.22 9.02 -7.57
CA PRO A 130 1.91 8.54 -8.91
C PRO A 130 0.94 9.47 -9.64
N ASP A 131 1.03 9.48 -10.97
CA ASP A 131 0.03 10.13 -11.81
C ASP A 131 -1.34 9.41 -11.74
N GLN A 132 -2.36 10.07 -12.27
CA GLN A 132 -3.73 9.57 -12.25
C GLN A 132 -3.89 8.21 -12.96
N ASP A 133 -3.17 7.98 -14.06
CA ASP A 133 -3.26 6.72 -14.81
C ASP A 133 -2.68 5.56 -14.00
N THR A 134 -1.59 5.80 -13.28
CA THR A 134 -0.96 4.84 -12.38
C THR A 134 -1.86 4.53 -11.18
N LEU A 135 -2.54 5.55 -10.64
CA LEU A 135 -3.53 5.40 -9.55
C LEU A 135 -4.75 4.57 -9.98
N LEU A 136 -5.21 4.72 -11.23
CA LEU A 136 -6.32 3.92 -11.75
C LEU A 136 -5.92 2.47 -12.02
N LYS A 137 -4.66 2.22 -12.40
CA LYS A 137 -4.15 0.87 -12.64
C LYS A 137 -3.81 0.12 -11.36
N ASN A 138 -3.40 0.83 -10.31
CA ASN A 138 -2.93 0.24 -9.06
C ASN A 138 -3.71 0.85 -7.91
N LEU A 139 -4.70 0.10 -7.43
CA LEU A 139 -5.45 0.53 -6.26
C LEU A 139 -4.60 0.64 -5.00
N LEU A 140 -3.56 -0.18 -4.88
CA LEU A 140 -2.61 -0.14 -3.78
C LEU A 140 -1.19 -0.09 -4.34
N ILE A 141 -0.38 0.84 -3.84
CA ILE A 141 1.06 0.95 -4.04
C ILE A 141 1.67 1.04 -2.64
N LEU A 142 2.53 0.07 -2.33
CA LEU A 142 3.26 0.06 -1.08
C LEU A 142 4.68 0.51 -1.33
N GLN A 143 5.24 1.29 -0.44
CA GLN A 143 6.64 1.61 -0.46
C GLN A 143 7.23 1.33 0.91
N VAL A 144 8.27 0.51 0.93
CA VAL A 144 8.88 0.03 2.16
C VAL A 144 10.28 0.62 2.22
N ARG A 145 10.56 1.35 3.30
CA ARG A 145 11.86 1.95 3.53
C ARG A 145 12.53 1.41 4.79
N LEU A 146 13.80 1.09 4.63
CA LEU A 146 14.69 0.65 5.70
C LEU A 146 15.67 1.78 6.00
N LEU A 147 15.68 2.26 7.24
CA LEU A 147 16.59 3.30 7.72
C LEU A 147 17.33 2.80 8.96
N ASN A 148 18.58 2.33 8.84
CA ASN A 148 19.46 2.01 9.98
C ASN A 148 18.75 1.34 11.18
N GLY A 149 17.95 0.30 10.91
CA GLY A 149 17.17 -0.45 11.90
C GLY A 149 15.68 -0.05 12.03
N ILE A 150 15.27 1.11 11.54
CA ILE A 150 13.89 1.63 11.60
C ILE A 150 13.17 1.29 10.29
N LEU A 151 11.94 0.80 10.40
CA LEU A 151 11.05 0.49 9.28
C LEU A 151 10.08 1.64 9.08
N VAL A 152 10.09 2.26 7.91
CA VAL A 152 9.08 3.26 7.52
C VAL A 152 8.25 2.66 6.39
N ILE A 153 6.97 2.43 6.68
CA ILE A 153 5.99 1.95 5.71
C ILE A 153 5.26 3.16 5.16
N LEU A 154 5.34 3.34 3.85
CA LEU A 154 4.83 4.49 3.12
C LEU A 154 3.77 3.99 2.14
N TYR A 155 2.56 4.55 2.24
CA TYR A 155 1.34 4.04 1.63
C TYR A 155 0.79 4.99 0.57
N MET A 156 0.21 4.43 -0.49
CA MET A 156 -0.85 5.05 -1.28
C MET A 156 -1.52 4.01 -2.19
N LEU A 157 -2.80 3.76 -2.19
CA LEU A 157 -3.95 4.62 -2.42
C LEU A 157 -5.15 3.82 -1.89
N LEU A 158 -6.24 4.50 -1.53
CA LEU A 158 -7.57 3.89 -1.51
C LEU A 158 -8.46 4.88 -2.27
N VAL A 159 -8.80 4.58 -3.53
CA VAL A 159 -10.06 5.15 -4.05
C VAL A 159 -11.12 4.38 -3.29
N LEU A 160 -11.82 5.09 -2.41
CA LEU A 160 -12.71 4.51 -1.42
C LEU A 160 -13.65 3.49 -2.06
N ILE A 161 -13.37 2.21 -1.85
CA ILE A 161 -14.40 1.17 -1.80
C ILE A 161 -14.74 1.09 -0.32
N TYR A 162 -15.70 1.91 0.12
CA TYR A 162 -16.15 2.01 1.52
C TYR A 162 -16.64 0.67 2.09
N HIS A 163 -16.83 -0.34 1.23
CA HIS A 163 -17.27 -1.68 1.64
C HIS A 163 -16.17 -2.77 1.63
N ALA A 164 -14.92 -2.45 1.31
CA ALA A 164 -13.82 -3.36 1.66
C ALA A 164 -13.65 -3.33 3.19
N PRO A 165 -13.47 -4.47 3.90
CA PRO A 165 -13.31 -4.46 5.35
C PRO A 165 -12.25 -3.43 5.71
N PRO A 166 -12.51 -2.57 6.71
CA PRO A 166 -11.66 -1.44 7.00
C PRO A 166 -10.23 -1.92 7.10
N LEU A 167 -9.28 -1.19 6.51
CA LEU A 167 -7.84 -1.54 6.50
C LEU A 167 -7.34 -1.95 7.90
N TYR A 168 -7.97 -1.46 8.98
CA TYR A 168 -7.87 -1.97 10.35
C TYR A 168 -7.80 -3.51 10.47
N ASN A 169 -8.61 -4.28 9.74
CA ASN A 169 -8.62 -5.75 9.78
C ASN A 169 -7.48 -6.42 9.01
N LEU A 170 -6.75 -5.69 8.16
CA LEU A 170 -5.47 -6.17 7.60
C LEU A 170 -4.37 -6.11 8.67
N TYR A 171 -4.43 -5.10 9.56
CA TYR A 171 -3.44 -4.87 10.61
C TYR A 171 -3.55 -5.85 11.79
N VAL A 172 -4.75 -6.33 12.12
CA VAL A 172 -4.98 -7.20 13.30
C VAL A 172 -4.46 -8.63 13.13
N LEU A 173 -4.21 -9.10 11.89
CA LEU A 173 -3.77 -10.48 11.65
C LEU A 173 -2.32 -10.78 12.10
N ASN A 174 -1.58 -9.79 12.61
CA ASN A 174 -0.21 -9.99 13.09
C ASN A 174 -0.02 -9.84 14.61
N GLU A 175 -1.08 -9.51 15.36
CA GLU A 175 -1.00 -9.41 16.83
C GLU A 175 -1.42 -10.69 17.57
N THR A 176 -1.98 -11.69 16.89
CA THR A 176 -2.50 -12.92 17.54
C THR A 176 -1.65 -14.17 17.32
N SER A 177 -0.37 -14.05 17.01
CA SER A 177 0.56 -15.20 16.93
C SER A 177 1.85 -14.93 17.70
N CYS A 178 1.70 -14.59 18.98
CA CYS A 178 2.73 -14.75 19.99
C CYS A 178 2.02 -15.22 21.27
N ASP A 179 1.75 -16.52 21.35
CA ASP A 179 1.57 -17.29 22.58
C ASP A 179 2.28 -18.63 22.38
#